data_AF-A0A966HDK5-F1
#
_entry.id   AF-A0A966HDK5-F1
#
_cell.length_a   1.000
_cell.length_b   1.000
_cell.length_c   1.000
_cell.angle_alpha   90.00
_cell.angle_beta   90.00
_cell.angle_gamma   90.00
#
_symmetry.space_group_name_H-M   'P 1'
#
loop_
_entity.id
_entity.type
_entity.pdbx_description
1 polymer ?
#
loop_
_entity_poly.entity_id
_entity_poly.type
_entity_poly.pdbx_seq_one_letter_code
_entity_poly.pdbx_strand_id
1 'polypeptide(L)'
;MELNKTYITNKGRALMAKLSAGTKTYFTQVRTSTTEYPDSTPSSVFEALTALTNIKQAANISDVVIRDSVYVDITAAISNKGLATGYKVGCFGFYAQDPDGGEILYAVTPVKQGTGDWFPADNGVNASSIEVGLSIQVGNSANVTMNVDAGAYATVTMLNAVREDVQAIKDLVGLADKGVVGLEVDWANRTYKRMGEAKGLSAGKDFDKYEAFGGRKRCIVTDNGKVIYKGEAGYIETGKTTVTGTAKDGTEVPAGTLAQVMVEQPKFYYRRIPLVTDPIVDGTGSHLRKWVDLVSDEPKPGFKLHPAFIRDGEIKEYIYLSAFEGTIFDTSANAYLLQDEQVGDFVNDKLCSIAGAKPLSGRTQTASRTNLRAIAQKRGTGWELKDILAASVTQMLFTVEYAGFDTQLLLGKGVTDLAYVDGQNDSVVNGFTSALGHASGMADGVNGKVSISYRGEENFYGNIWNWIDGLNVDRDATATPGKHDIYIADHGFTDNIGTTPYKKFQATACQNEGYCSAICYPADGDMDCLYIPSETKGASNTGTCDYFYRNTSAKSWLAALLGGSWGHGSQAGAFYLYLYNAASNRSYDLGGRALYVPAGSGAHS
;
A
#
# COMPACT_ATOMS: atom_id res chain seq x y z
N MET A 1 -37.25 -21.93 28.97
CA MET A 1 -37.85 -21.27 30.16
C MET A 1 -38.68 -20.08 29.74
N GLU A 2 -39.82 -19.83 30.39
CA GLU A 2 -40.68 -18.65 30.15
C GLU A 2 -40.44 -17.60 31.24
N LEU A 3 -40.13 -16.35 30.88
CA LEU A 3 -39.87 -15.28 31.86
C LEU A 3 -41.16 -14.54 32.21
N ASN A 4 -41.37 -14.26 33.50
CA ASN A 4 -42.36 -13.31 33.95
C ASN A 4 -41.83 -11.87 33.84
N LYS A 5 -42.69 -10.88 34.11
CA LYS A 5 -42.31 -9.46 34.10
C LYS A 5 -41.10 -9.20 35.01
N THR A 6 -40.20 -8.30 34.59
CA THR A 6 -39.11 -7.78 35.43
C THR A 6 -39.66 -6.77 36.46
N TYR A 7 -39.31 -6.96 37.73
CA TYR A 7 -39.70 -6.10 38.85
C TYR A 7 -38.49 -5.31 39.36
N ILE A 8 -38.63 -4.00 39.49
CA ILE A 8 -37.58 -3.12 40.05
C ILE A 8 -37.73 -3.07 41.57
N THR A 9 -36.64 -3.26 42.30
CA THR A 9 -36.66 -3.23 43.77
C THR A 9 -36.80 -1.80 44.30
N ASN A 10 -37.09 -1.64 45.59
CA ASN A 10 -37.08 -0.34 46.27
C ASN A 10 -35.72 0.35 46.16
N LYS A 11 -34.63 -0.42 46.24
CA LYS A 11 -33.27 0.11 46.03
C LYS A 11 -33.05 0.50 44.56
N GLY A 12 -33.54 -0.28 43.60
CA GLY A 12 -33.48 0.05 42.18
C GLY A 12 -34.24 1.33 41.83
N ARG A 13 -35.44 1.51 42.40
CA ARG A 13 -36.23 2.76 42.25
C ARG A 13 -35.54 3.97 42.88
N ALA A 14 -34.92 3.80 44.05
CA ALA A 14 -34.14 4.86 44.68
C ALA A 14 -32.94 5.27 43.80
N LEU A 15 -32.21 4.29 43.26
CA LEU A 15 -31.12 4.56 42.33
C LEU A 15 -31.63 5.24 41.04
N MET A 16 -32.75 4.77 40.48
CA MET A 16 -33.40 5.39 39.32
C MET A 16 -33.70 6.88 39.52
N ALA A 17 -34.19 7.27 40.71
CA ALA A 17 -34.41 8.67 41.05
C ALA A 17 -33.10 9.49 41.08
N LYS A 18 -32.01 8.90 41.58
CA LYS A 18 -30.67 9.51 41.56
C LYS A 18 -30.15 9.69 40.13
N LEU A 19 -30.43 8.75 39.23
CA LEU A 19 -30.09 8.85 37.80
C LEU A 19 -30.81 10.03 37.15
N SER A 20 -32.09 10.25 37.45
CA SER A 20 -32.81 11.44 36.98
C SER A 20 -32.23 12.75 37.54
N ALA A 21 -31.57 12.70 38.70
CA ALA A 21 -30.89 13.85 39.31
C ALA A 21 -29.43 14.06 38.84
N GLY A 22 -28.95 13.29 37.85
CA GLY A 22 -27.61 13.46 37.26
C GLY A 22 -26.52 12.54 37.82
N THR A 23 -26.87 11.64 38.74
CA THR A 23 -25.93 10.65 39.29
C THR A 23 -25.63 9.57 38.24
N LYS A 24 -24.38 9.09 38.14
CA LYS A 24 -24.00 8.00 37.24
C LYS A 24 -24.01 6.63 37.94
N THR A 25 -24.32 5.57 37.21
CA THR A 25 -24.23 4.18 37.68
C THR A 25 -23.71 3.26 36.57
N TYR A 26 -23.46 1.99 36.90
CA TYR A 26 -23.28 0.90 35.95
C TYR A 26 -23.89 -0.38 36.53
N PHE A 27 -24.36 -1.27 35.67
CA PHE A 27 -24.77 -2.61 36.06
C PHE A 27 -23.55 -3.50 36.24
N THR A 28 -23.49 -4.24 37.34
CA THR A 28 -22.31 -5.02 37.74
C THR A 28 -22.43 -6.46 37.28
N GLN A 29 -23.53 -7.13 37.64
CA GLN A 29 -23.70 -8.58 37.46
C GLN A 29 -25.16 -8.97 37.23
N VAL A 30 -25.35 -10.10 36.51
CA VAL A 30 -26.55 -10.91 36.58
C VAL A 30 -26.26 -12.14 37.44
N ARG A 31 -27.16 -12.45 38.38
CA ARG A 31 -27.09 -13.66 39.20
C ARG A 31 -28.28 -14.54 38.93
N THR A 32 -28.05 -15.84 38.78
CA THR A 32 -29.10 -16.85 38.68
C THR A 32 -29.32 -17.53 40.00
N SER A 33 -30.58 -17.83 40.29
CA SER A 33 -31.00 -18.48 41.53
C SER A 33 -31.95 -19.64 41.26
N THR A 34 -31.95 -20.62 42.16
CA THR A 34 -32.95 -21.71 42.18
C THR A 34 -34.25 -21.32 42.85
N THR A 35 -34.34 -20.11 43.44
CA THR A 35 -35.56 -19.64 44.08
C THR A 35 -36.65 -19.46 43.02
N GLU A 36 -37.71 -20.25 43.14
CA GLU A 36 -38.91 -20.17 42.33
C GLU A 36 -39.99 -19.41 43.10
N TYR A 37 -40.65 -18.48 42.44
CA TYR A 37 -41.75 -17.70 43.02
C TYR A 37 -43.07 -18.16 42.38
N PRO A 38 -44.14 -18.41 43.17
CA PRO A 38 -45.46 -18.67 42.60
C PRO A 38 -45.91 -17.55 41.67
N ASP A 39 -46.59 -17.86 40.57
CA ASP A 39 -47.08 -16.84 39.63
C ASP A 39 -48.09 -15.86 40.29
N SER A 40 -48.70 -16.27 41.41
CA SER A 40 -49.57 -15.43 42.24
C SER A 40 -48.83 -14.50 43.20
N THR A 41 -47.49 -14.47 43.19
CA THR A 41 -46.70 -13.64 44.10
C THR A 41 -46.95 -12.15 43.83
N PRO A 42 -47.40 -11.36 44.83
CA PRO A 42 -47.63 -9.94 44.63
C PRO A 42 -46.35 -9.17 44.30
N SER A 43 -46.45 -8.14 43.44
CA SER A 43 -45.32 -7.26 43.06
C SER A 43 -44.58 -6.67 44.26
N SER A 44 -45.28 -6.38 45.35
CA SER A 44 -44.72 -5.82 46.59
C SER A 44 -43.65 -6.71 47.23
N VAL A 45 -43.71 -8.03 47.01
CA VAL A 45 -42.68 -8.98 47.48
C VAL A 45 -41.37 -8.75 46.73
N PHE A 46 -41.43 -8.66 45.39
CA PHE A 46 -40.25 -8.40 44.57
C PHE A 46 -39.68 -7.00 44.80
N GLU A 47 -40.55 -6.00 44.94
CA GLU A 47 -40.16 -4.62 45.24
C GLU A 47 -39.42 -4.51 46.58
N ALA A 48 -39.78 -5.31 47.58
CA ALA A 48 -39.13 -5.31 48.90
C ALA A 48 -37.78 -6.06 48.95
N LEU A 49 -37.40 -6.80 47.90
CA LEU A 49 -36.16 -7.56 47.90
C LEU A 49 -34.93 -6.65 47.95
N THR A 50 -33.97 -7.01 48.81
CA THR A 50 -32.68 -6.32 48.93
C THR A 50 -31.50 -7.18 48.47
N ALA A 51 -31.69 -8.49 48.35
CA ALA A 51 -30.75 -9.48 47.84
C ALA A 51 -31.49 -10.70 47.27
N LEU A 52 -30.86 -11.41 46.34
CA LEU A 52 -31.38 -12.67 45.82
C LEU A 52 -30.92 -13.84 46.72
N THR A 53 -31.82 -14.75 47.04
CA THR A 53 -31.50 -15.98 47.81
C THR A 53 -31.13 -17.13 46.86
N ASN A 54 -30.48 -18.18 47.37
CA ASN A 54 -30.15 -19.41 46.63
C ASN A 54 -29.44 -19.18 45.28
N ILE A 55 -28.54 -18.20 45.24
CA ILE A 55 -27.72 -17.90 44.06
C ILE A 55 -26.85 -19.12 43.73
N LYS A 56 -26.80 -19.50 42.44
CA LYS A 56 -25.94 -20.58 41.95
C LYS A 56 -24.79 -20.06 41.10
N GLN A 57 -25.01 -19.01 40.32
CA GLN A 57 -23.98 -18.41 39.49
C GLN A 57 -24.15 -16.89 39.44
N ALA A 58 -23.03 -16.21 39.23
CA ALA A 58 -22.96 -14.80 38.90
C ALA A 58 -22.17 -14.66 37.60
N ALA A 59 -22.65 -13.80 36.71
CA ALA A 59 -21.93 -13.39 35.52
C ALA A 59 -21.89 -11.87 35.47
N ASN A 60 -20.76 -11.33 35.04
CA ASN A 60 -20.62 -9.91 34.77
C ASN A 60 -21.50 -9.53 33.56
N ILE A 61 -21.86 -8.25 33.48
CA ILE A 61 -22.59 -7.74 32.32
C ILE A 61 -21.68 -7.78 31.08
N SER A 62 -22.17 -8.36 29.99
CA SER A 62 -21.46 -8.46 28.72
C SER A 62 -21.62 -7.21 27.85
N ASP A 63 -22.79 -6.56 27.87
CA ASP A 63 -23.08 -5.34 27.11
C ASP A 63 -24.28 -4.57 27.67
N VAL A 64 -24.31 -3.26 27.45
CA VAL A 64 -25.42 -2.35 27.78
C VAL A 64 -25.67 -1.40 26.62
N VAL A 65 -26.83 -1.53 25.96
CA VAL A 65 -27.24 -0.67 24.85
C VAL A 65 -28.34 0.27 25.31
N ILE A 66 -28.17 1.57 25.06
CA ILE A 66 -29.24 2.56 25.31
C ILE A 66 -30.32 2.35 24.26
N ARG A 67 -31.54 2.01 24.69
CA ARG A 67 -32.69 1.86 23.78
C ARG A 67 -33.38 3.19 23.53
N ASP A 68 -33.64 3.93 24.59
CA ASP A 68 -34.27 5.25 24.57
C ASP A 68 -33.88 6.05 25.83
N SER A 69 -34.54 7.16 26.12
CA SER A 69 -34.22 8.03 27.27
C SER A 69 -34.45 7.38 28.64
N VAL A 70 -35.21 6.29 28.75
CA VAL A 70 -35.62 5.68 30.01
C VAL A 70 -35.35 4.17 30.11
N TYR A 71 -35.04 3.49 29.01
CA TYR A 71 -34.70 2.06 28.97
C TYR A 71 -33.27 1.79 28.47
N VAL A 72 -32.65 0.76 29.06
CA VAL A 72 -31.41 0.14 28.58
C VAL A 72 -31.62 -1.35 28.36
N ASP A 73 -30.95 -1.90 27.36
CA ASP A 73 -30.88 -3.34 27.11
C ASP A 73 -29.59 -3.89 27.69
N ILE A 74 -29.71 -4.86 28.58
CA ILE A 74 -28.58 -5.47 29.29
C ILE A 74 -28.45 -6.90 28.83
N THR A 75 -27.23 -7.27 28.41
CA THR A 75 -26.88 -8.63 28.02
C THR A 75 -25.85 -9.21 28.98
N ALA A 76 -26.06 -10.45 29.41
CA ALA A 76 -25.06 -11.22 30.14
C ALA A 76 -25.05 -12.68 29.68
N ALA A 77 -23.86 -13.28 29.68
CA ALA A 77 -23.66 -14.69 29.36
C ALA A 77 -23.13 -15.47 30.57
N ILE A 78 -23.83 -16.53 30.96
CA ILE A 78 -23.49 -17.40 32.08
C ILE A 78 -23.05 -18.75 31.52
N SER A 79 -21.81 -19.17 31.79
CA SER A 79 -21.28 -20.49 31.40
C SER A 79 -21.47 -21.51 32.51
N ASN A 80 -21.68 -22.79 32.18
CA ASN A 80 -21.65 -23.88 33.16
C ASN A 80 -20.23 -24.22 33.64
N LYS A 81 -19.17 -23.62 33.08
CA LYS A 81 -17.79 -23.91 33.46
C LYS A 81 -17.55 -23.73 34.96
N GLY A 82 -17.02 -24.76 35.61
CA GLY A 82 -16.79 -24.80 37.06
C GLY A 82 -18.06 -24.99 37.92
N LEU A 83 -19.24 -25.17 37.33
CA LEU A 83 -20.47 -25.44 38.07
C LEU A 83 -20.48 -26.90 38.57
N ALA A 84 -20.32 -27.12 39.86
CA ALA A 84 -20.22 -28.47 40.43
C ALA A 84 -21.52 -29.28 40.39
N THR A 85 -22.69 -28.62 40.42
CA THR A 85 -24.00 -29.31 40.44
C THR A 85 -25.00 -28.53 39.61
N GLY A 86 -25.67 -29.23 38.69
CA GLY A 86 -26.72 -28.64 37.87
C GLY A 86 -27.93 -28.23 38.69
N TYR A 87 -28.72 -27.31 38.17
CA TYR A 87 -29.87 -26.76 38.88
C TYR A 87 -30.94 -26.25 37.93
N LYS A 88 -32.18 -26.15 38.43
CA LYS A 88 -33.29 -25.52 37.71
C LYS A 88 -33.27 -24.01 37.95
N VAL A 89 -33.25 -23.21 36.88
CA VAL A 89 -33.24 -21.74 36.99
C VAL A 89 -34.62 -21.24 37.41
N GLY A 90 -34.71 -20.58 38.57
CA GLY A 90 -35.96 -20.04 39.12
C GLY A 90 -36.11 -18.53 38.95
N CYS A 91 -35.01 -17.77 38.97
CA CYS A 91 -35.04 -16.33 38.70
C CYS A 91 -33.65 -15.75 38.38
N PHE A 92 -33.68 -14.55 37.79
CA PHE A 92 -32.52 -13.71 37.51
C PHE A 92 -32.56 -12.45 38.38
N GLY A 93 -31.44 -12.08 38.98
CA GLY A 93 -31.26 -10.80 39.68
C GLY A 93 -30.23 -9.94 38.97
N PHE A 94 -30.57 -8.68 38.70
CA PHE A 94 -29.72 -7.69 38.04
C PHE A 94 -29.17 -6.73 39.09
N TYR A 95 -27.86 -6.58 39.15
CA TYR A 95 -27.17 -5.78 40.15
C TYR A 95 -26.57 -4.52 39.53
N ALA A 96 -26.57 -3.43 40.29
CA ALA A 96 -26.02 -2.14 39.87
C ALA A 96 -25.29 -1.45 41.01
N GLN A 97 -24.34 -0.59 40.68
CA GLN A 97 -23.58 0.18 41.65
C GLN A 97 -24.34 1.46 42.05
N ASP A 98 -24.85 1.51 43.29
CA ASP A 98 -25.31 2.75 43.90
C ASP A 98 -24.10 3.49 44.51
N PRO A 99 -23.88 4.78 44.18
CA PRO A 99 -22.77 5.56 44.75
C PRO A 99 -22.77 5.67 46.28
N ASP A 100 -23.96 5.64 46.90
CA ASP A 100 -24.11 5.75 48.35
C ASP A 100 -24.25 4.37 49.01
N GLY A 101 -24.83 3.41 48.28
CA GLY A 101 -25.26 2.11 48.80
C GLY A 101 -24.36 0.92 48.48
N GLY A 102 -23.34 1.10 47.64
CA GLY A 102 -22.56 -0.02 47.11
C GLY A 102 -23.32 -0.79 46.01
N GLU A 103 -22.93 -2.03 45.77
CA GLU A 103 -23.67 -2.91 44.86
C GLU A 103 -25.05 -3.27 45.43
N ILE A 104 -26.10 -3.03 44.64
CA ILE A 104 -27.50 -3.29 45.02
C ILE A 104 -28.18 -4.24 44.03
N LEU A 105 -29.16 -5.02 44.52
CA LEU A 105 -30.10 -5.71 43.64
C LEU A 105 -31.06 -4.67 43.04
N TYR A 106 -30.88 -4.36 41.76
CA TYR A 106 -31.67 -3.37 41.04
C TYR A 106 -33.05 -3.92 40.62
N ALA A 107 -33.06 -5.09 40.01
CA ALA A 107 -34.28 -5.72 39.51
C ALA A 107 -34.22 -7.24 39.59
N VAL A 108 -35.39 -7.87 39.59
CA VAL A 108 -35.57 -9.32 39.59
C VAL A 108 -36.52 -9.72 38.47
N THR A 109 -36.13 -10.74 37.72
CA THR A 109 -36.97 -11.36 36.69
C THR A 109 -37.22 -12.81 37.09
N PRO A 110 -38.39 -13.13 37.68
CA PRO A 110 -38.74 -14.50 37.99
C PRO A 110 -39.00 -15.30 36.72
N VAL A 111 -38.63 -16.58 36.73
CA VAL A 111 -39.06 -17.55 35.73
C VAL A 111 -40.47 -18.00 36.11
N LYS A 112 -41.36 -18.12 35.13
CA LYS A 112 -42.74 -18.57 35.34
C LYS A 112 -42.74 -19.95 36.01
N GLN A 113 -43.59 -20.11 37.01
CA GLN A 113 -43.58 -21.29 37.87
C GLN A 113 -43.65 -22.58 37.05
N GLY A 114 -42.77 -23.53 37.36
CA GLY A 114 -42.68 -24.82 36.70
C GLY A 114 -41.87 -24.82 35.40
N THR A 115 -41.59 -23.66 34.79
CA THR A 115 -40.99 -23.56 33.44
C THR A 115 -39.47 -23.37 33.41
N GLY A 116 -38.81 -23.34 34.57
CA GLY A 116 -37.34 -23.23 34.65
C GLY A 116 -36.62 -24.35 33.89
N ASP A 117 -35.64 -23.99 33.07
CA ASP A 117 -34.80 -24.98 32.40
C ASP A 117 -33.74 -25.52 33.36
N TRP A 118 -33.34 -26.77 33.13
CA TRP A 118 -32.22 -27.39 33.82
C TRP A 118 -30.89 -26.89 33.24
N PHE A 119 -30.07 -26.24 34.07
CA PHE A 119 -28.71 -25.86 33.71
C PHE A 119 -27.73 -26.91 34.26
N PRO A 120 -27.02 -27.65 33.39
CA PRO A 120 -26.22 -28.81 33.80
C PRO A 120 -24.89 -28.42 34.47
N ALA A 121 -24.37 -29.30 35.34
CA ALA A 121 -23.02 -29.17 35.89
C ALA A 121 -21.94 -29.21 34.80
N ASP A 122 -20.76 -28.65 35.08
CA ASP A 122 -19.57 -28.85 34.29
C ASP A 122 -19.11 -30.31 34.41
N ASN A 123 -19.09 -31.04 33.29
CA ASN A 123 -18.55 -32.39 33.21
C ASN A 123 -17.26 -32.45 32.36
N GLY A 124 -16.68 -31.30 32.00
CA GLY A 124 -15.47 -31.21 31.17
C GLY A 124 -15.65 -31.60 29.70
N VAL A 125 -16.86 -32.02 29.29
CA VAL A 125 -17.16 -32.48 27.92
C VAL A 125 -18.25 -31.63 27.26
N ASN A 126 -19.33 -31.33 27.99
CA ASN A 126 -20.47 -30.59 27.49
C ASN A 126 -20.47 -29.16 28.04
N ALA A 127 -20.12 -28.20 27.18
CA ALA A 127 -20.28 -26.78 27.49
C ALA A 127 -21.74 -26.36 27.29
N SER A 128 -22.30 -25.63 28.27
CA SER A 128 -23.63 -25.03 28.20
C SER A 128 -23.56 -23.58 28.65
N SER A 129 -24.39 -22.73 28.03
CA SER A 129 -24.47 -21.31 28.36
C SER A 129 -25.91 -20.82 28.38
N ILE A 130 -26.20 -19.87 29.28
CA ILE A 130 -27.42 -19.06 29.26
C ILE A 130 -27.04 -17.66 28.82
N GLU A 131 -27.66 -17.19 27.74
CA GLU A 131 -27.63 -15.79 27.34
C GLU A 131 -28.93 -15.12 27.82
N VAL A 132 -28.81 -14.07 28.61
CA VAL A 132 -29.95 -13.29 29.09
C VAL A 132 -29.82 -11.86 28.59
N GLY A 133 -30.76 -11.47 27.74
CA GLY A 133 -30.94 -10.10 27.25
C GLY A 133 -32.26 -9.55 27.78
N LEU A 134 -32.24 -8.50 28.59
CA LEU A 134 -33.45 -7.88 29.13
C LEU A 134 -33.39 -6.36 29.10
N SER A 135 -34.56 -5.78 28.86
CA SER A 135 -34.78 -4.34 28.87
C SER A 135 -35.15 -3.88 30.28
N ILE A 136 -34.33 -3.02 30.86
CA ILE A 136 -34.50 -2.51 32.22
C ILE A 136 -34.73 -1.00 32.16
N GLN A 137 -35.77 -0.54 32.87
CA GLN A 137 -36.05 0.88 33.02
C GLN A 137 -35.07 1.49 34.01
N VAL A 138 -34.45 2.63 33.66
CA VAL A 138 -33.41 3.31 34.44
C VAL A 138 -33.67 4.80 34.67
N GLY A 139 -34.78 5.34 34.16
CA GLY A 139 -35.25 6.72 34.44
C GLY A 139 -34.46 7.85 33.76
N ASN A 140 -33.15 7.67 33.54
CA ASN A 140 -32.32 8.47 32.63
C ASN A 140 -31.16 7.60 32.12
N SER A 141 -31.28 7.09 30.91
CA SER A 141 -30.31 6.16 30.32
C SER A 141 -28.95 6.78 30.01
N ALA A 142 -28.88 8.11 29.80
CA ALA A 142 -27.61 8.81 29.56
C ALA A 142 -26.65 8.77 30.76
N ASN A 143 -27.18 8.48 31.95
CA ASN A 143 -26.41 8.36 33.19
C ASN A 143 -26.04 6.91 33.53
N VAL A 144 -26.40 5.94 32.69
CA VAL A 144 -25.91 4.58 32.78
C VAL A 144 -24.61 4.49 31.99
N THR A 145 -23.53 4.18 32.70
CA THR A 145 -22.20 3.94 32.12
C THR A 145 -21.93 2.44 32.05
N MET A 146 -21.02 2.02 31.17
CA MET A 146 -20.49 0.66 31.18
C MET A 146 -19.15 0.64 31.91
N ASN A 147 -18.97 -0.34 32.79
CA ASN A 147 -17.66 -0.72 33.29
C ASN A 147 -17.30 -2.07 32.67
N VAL A 148 -16.22 -2.13 31.89
CA VAL A 148 -15.79 -3.36 31.23
C VAL A 148 -15.05 -4.21 32.26
N ASP A 149 -15.64 -5.33 32.67
CA ASP A 149 -15.00 -6.29 33.57
C ASP A 149 -14.26 -7.37 32.76
N ALA A 150 -12.99 -7.65 33.11
CA ALA A 150 -12.13 -8.63 32.45
C ALA A 150 -12.67 -10.08 32.48
N GLY A 151 -13.70 -10.35 33.29
CA GLY A 151 -14.38 -11.65 33.39
C GLY A 151 -15.61 -11.85 32.48
N ALA A 152 -16.03 -10.88 31.68
CA ALA A 152 -17.23 -11.00 30.83
C ALA A 152 -16.98 -11.87 29.58
N TYR A 153 -17.95 -12.72 29.22
CA TYR A 153 -17.91 -13.50 27.98
C TYR A 153 -18.58 -12.73 26.83
N ALA A 154 -17.91 -12.65 25.67
CA ALA A 154 -18.51 -12.15 24.43
C ALA A 154 -19.48 -13.19 23.84
N THR A 155 -20.69 -12.78 23.46
CA THR A 155 -21.67 -13.68 22.83
C THR A 155 -21.36 -13.87 21.33
N VAL A 156 -21.90 -14.92 20.72
CA VAL A 156 -21.76 -15.16 19.27
C VAL A 156 -22.38 -14.01 18.46
N THR A 157 -23.47 -13.44 18.96
CA THR A 157 -24.13 -12.26 18.38
C THR A 157 -23.18 -11.05 18.34
N MET A 158 -22.49 -10.76 19.46
CA MET A 158 -21.48 -9.69 19.51
C MET A 158 -20.34 -9.94 18.52
N LEU A 159 -19.87 -11.19 18.43
CA LEU A 159 -18.83 -11.53 17.47
C LEU A 159 -19.29 -11.39 16.02
N ASN A 160 -20.54 -11.74 15.71
CA ASN A 160 -21.09 -11.59 14.36
C ASN A 160 -21.31 -10.13 14.00
N ALA A 161 -21.78 -9.29 14.93
CA ALA A 161 -21.88 -7.84 14.72
C ALA A 161 -20.51 -7.23 14.38
N VAL A 162 -19.47 -7.59 15.14
CA VAL A 162 -18.09 -7.18 14.83
C VAL A 162 -17.62 -7.71 13.46
N ARG A 163 -17.98 -8.94 13.08
CA ARG A 163 -17.65 -9.49 11.76
C ARG A 163 -18.35 -8.73 10.63
N GLU A 164 -19.61 -8.34 10.82
CA GLU A 164 -20.38 -7.54 9.88
C GLU A 164 -19.76 -6.15 9.70
N ASP A 165 -19.42 -5.47 10.81
CA ASP A 165 -18.71 -4.18 10.78
C ASP A 165 -17.35 -4.30 10.05
N VAL A 166 -16.58 -5.35 10.35
CA VAL A 166 -15.31 -5.62 9.66
C VAL A 166 -15.53 -5.88 8.17
N GLN A 167 -16.60 -6.56 7.79
CA GLN A 167 -16.91 -6.81 6.38
C GLN A 167 -17.32 -5.52 5.67
N ALA A 168 -18.19 -4.70 6.27
CA ALA A 168 -18.57 -3.40 5.75
C ALA A 168 -17.35 -2.47 5.56
N ILE A 169 -16.40 -2.49 6.50
CA ILE A 169 -15.14 -1.77 6.36
C ILE A 169 -14.33 -2.29 5.17
N LYS A 170 -14.18 -3.61 5.02
CA LYS A 170 -13.47 -4.21 3.87
C LYS A 170 -14.09 -3.82 2.54
N ASP A 171 -15.42 -3.81 2.46
CA ASP A 171 -16.17 -3.41 1.28
C ASP A 171 -15.88 -1.92 0.98
N LEU A 172 -15.95 -1.04 1.99
CA LEU A 172 -15.69 0.40 1.85
C LEU A 172 -14.26 0.71 1.36
N VAL A 173 -13.27 -0.06 1.83
CA VAL A 173 -11.87 0.12 1.43
C VAL A 173 -11.51 -0.65 0.15
N GLY A 174 -12.46 -1.35 -0.48
CA GLY A 174 -12.26 -2.12 -1.72
C GLY A 174 -11.49 -3.44 -1.54
N LEU A 175 -11.27 -3.89 -0.31
CA LEU A 175 -10.53 -5.11 0.01
C LEU A 175 -11.34 -6.40 -0.20
N ALA A 176 -12.66 -6.29 -0.30
CA ALA A 176 -13.55 -7.41 -0.59
C ALA A 176 -13.85 -7.57 -2.08
N ASP A 177 -13.47 -6.59 -2.90
CA ASP A 177 -13.75 -6.60 -4.33
C ASP A 177 -12.89 -7.66 -5.03
N LYS A 178 -13.53 -8.44 -5.91
CA LYS A 178 -12.82 -9.37 -6.80
C LYS A 178 -11.84 -8.62 -7.69
N GLY A 179 -10.68 -9.22 -7.96
CA GLY A 179 -9.64 -8.65 -8.79
C GLY A 179 -8.78 -7.56 -8.12
N VAL A 180 -8.92 -7.36 -6.80
CA VAL A 180 -8.05 -6.43 -6.04
C VAL A 180 -6.94 -7.19 -5.35
N VAL A 181 -5.70 -6.81 -5.65
CA VAL A 181 -4.49 -7.26 -4.95
C VAL A 181 -3.85 -6.11 -4.21
N GLY A 182 -3.12 -6.38 -3.13
CA GLY A 182 -2.44 -5.30 -2.42
C GLY A 182 -1.50 -5.72 -1.32
N LEU A 183 -1.00 -4.71 -0.62
CA LEU A 183 0.00 -4.83 0.43
C LEU A 183 -0.30 -3.84 1.56
N GLU A 184 -0.44 -4.34 2.78
CA GLU A 184 -0.31 -3.54 3.99
C GLU A 184 1.17 -3.44 4.34
N VAL A 185 1.66 -2.21 4.45
CA VAL A 185 3.02 -1.88 4.86
C VAL A 185 2.95 -1.31 6.27
N ASP A 186 3.74 -1.86 7.19
CA ASP A 186 3.91 -1.35 8.55
C ASP A 186 5.40 -1.34 8.87
N TRP A 187 6.03 -0.18 8.67
CA TRP A 187 7.47 -0.04 8.87
C TRP A 187 7.88 -0.04 10.34
N ALA A 188 7.00 0.39 11.25
CA ALA A 188 7.28 0.34 12.69
C ALA A 188 7.47 -1.11 13.16
N ASN A 189 6.64 -2.03 12.64
CA ASN A 189 6.70 -3.46 12.95
C ASN A 189 7.52 -4.28 11.94
N ARG A 190 8.04 -3.65 10.87
CA ARG A 190 8.76 -4.29 9.75
C ARG A 190 7.95 -5.42 9.10
N THR A 191 6.65 -5.23 8.95
CA THR A 191 5.77 -6.22 8.35
C THR A 191 5.20 -5.76 7.03
N TYR A 192 5.14 -6.69 6.08
CA TYR A 192 4.57 -6.52 4.76
C TYR A 192 3.55 -7.64 4.55
N LYS A 193 2.26 -7.31 4.60
CA LYS A 193 1.18 -8.30 4.60
C LYS A 193 0.38 -8.16 3.33
N ARG A 194 0.32 -9.22 2.52
CA ARG A 194 -0.52 -9.25 1.33
C ARG A 194 -2.01 -9.09 1.69
N MET A 195 -2.70 -8.29 0.89
CA MET A 195 -4.10 -7.90 1.09
C MET A 195 -4.96 -8.23 -0.14
N GLY A 196 -6.28 -8.22 0.02
CA GLY A 196 -7.21 -8.63 -1.03
C GLY A 196 -6.95 -10.07 -1.48
N GLU A 197 -7.01 -10.30 -2.78
CA GLU A 197 -6.73 -11.59 -3.41
C GLU A 197 -5.23 -11.95 -3.44
N ALA A 198 -4.33 -11.02 -3.08
CA ALA A 198 -2.91 -11.33 -2.97
C ALA A 198 -2.61 -12.26 -1.78
N LYS A 199 -3.54 -12.44 -0.84
CA LYS A 199 -3.36 -13.32 0.33
C LYS A 199 -3.08 -14.75 -0.12
N GLY A 200 -1.93 -15.28 0.33
CA GLY A 200 -1.48 -16.62 -0.01
C GLY A 200 -0.83 -16.77 -1.38
N LEU A 201 -0.74 -15.70 -2.18
CA LEU A 201 -0.03 -15.72 -3.45
C LEU A 201 1.49 -15.58 -3.23
N SER A 202 2.25 -16.26 -4.08
CA SER A 202 3.69 -16.09 -4.25
C SER A 202 3.99 -15.06 -5.35
N ALA A 203 5.16 -14.42 -5.32
CA ALA A 203 5.58 -13.53 -6.41
C ALA A 203 5.73 -14.31 -7.74
N GLY A 204 5.63 -13.62 -8.87
CA GLY A 204 5.71 -14.23 -10.20
C GLY A 204 4.38 -14.82 -10.64
N LYS A 205 4.35 -16.15 -10.87
CA LYS A 205 3.29 -16.83 -11.62
C LYS A 205 1.88 -16.60 -11.07
N ASP A 206 1.72 -16.52 -9.74
CA ASP A 206 0.39 -16.33 -9.14
C ASP A 206 -0.22 -14.95 -9.46
N PHE A 207 0.62 -13.98 -9.82
CA PHE A 207 0.21 -12.64 -10.23
C PHE A 207 -0.09 -12.53 -11.73
N ASP A 208 0.27 -13.53 -12.55
CA ASP A 208 0.12 -13.48 -14.01
C ASP A 208 -1.35 -13.41 -14.47
N LYS A 209 -2.30 -13.71 -13.58
CA LYS A 209 -3.74 -13.59 -13.84
C LYS A 209 -4.28 -12.15 -13.76
N TYR A 210 -3.49 -11.21 -13.24
CA TYR A 210 -3.84 -9.78 -13.16
C TYR A 210 -3.13 -9.04 -14.29
N GLU A 211 -3.86 -8.31 -15.11
CA GLU A 211 -3.34 -7.66 -16.32
C GLU A 211 -2.22 -6.65 -16.00
N ALA A 212 -2.32 -5.92 -14.89
CA ALA A 212 -1.28 -5.01 -14.40
C ALA A 212 0.10 -5.69 -14.24
N PHE A 213 0.11 -7.00 -13.96
CA PHE A 213 1.32 -7.79 -13.71
C PHE A 213 1.62 -8.76 -14.85
N GLY A 214 0.69 -9.67 -15.18
CA GLY A 214 0.81 -10.69 -16.24
C GLY A 214 0.72 -10.13 -17.66
N GLY A 215 0.11 -8.96 -17.83
CA GLY A 215 0.08 -8.24 -19.10
C GLY A 215 1.40 -7.52 -19.41
N ARG A 216 2.35 -7.43 -18.46
CA ARG A 216 3.69 -6.91 -18.71
C ARG A 216 4.46 -7.82 -19.65
N LYS A 217 4.64 -7.41 -20.90
CA LYS A 217 5.22 -8.25 -21.96
C LYS A 217 6.42 -7.60 -22.61
N ARG A 218 7.50 -8.38 -22.73
CA ARG A 218 8.68 -8.00 -23.52
C ARG A 218 8.29 -7.93 -24.99
N CYS A 219 8.57 -6.80 -25.62
CA CYS A 219 8.28 -6.54 -27.04
C CYS A 219 9.42 -5.74 -27.68
N ILE A 220 9.36 -5.61 -29.01
CA ILE A 220 10.07 -4.56 -29.73
C ILE A 220 9.06 -3.54 -30.25
N VAL A 221 9.45 -2.27 -30.23
CA VAL A 221 8.63 -1.15 -30.70
C VAL A 221 9.40 -0.37 -31.76
N THR A 222 8.85 -0.26 -32.97
CA THR A 222 9.46 0.56 -34.04
C THR A 222 9.32 2.05 -33.74
N ASP A 223 10.13 2.90 -34.38
CA ASP A 223 10.05 4.35 -34.22
C ASP A 223 8.60 4.89 -34.43
N ASN A 224 7.82 4.26 -35.32
CA ASN A 224 6.42 4.61 -35.61
C ASN A 224 5.39 3.87 -34.71
N GLY A 225 5.82 3.26 -33.61
CA GLY A 225 4.93 2.65 -32.62
C GLY A 225 4.40 1.25 -32.96
N LYS A 226 4.98 0.55 -33.94
CA LYS A 226 4.57 -0.83 -34.25
C LYS A 226 5.20 -1.81 -33.27
N VAL A 227 4.37 -2.67 -32.67
CA VAL A 227 4.77 -3.58 -31.58
C VAL A 227 4.85 -5.01 -32.09
N ILE A 228 5.95 -5.71 -31.81
CA ILE A 228 6.08 -7.16 -32.04
C ILE A 228 6.50 -7.81 -30.72
N TYR A 229 5.81 -8.86 -30.29
CA TYR A 229 6.10 -9.52 -29.02
C TYR A 229 7.25 -10.53 -29.11
N LYS A 230 7.89 -10.77 -27.97
CA LYS A 230 8.89 -11.83 -27.85
C LYS A 230 8.29 -13.19 -28.24
N GLY A 231 8.93 -13.88 -29.18
CA GLY A 231 8.49 -15.17 -29.72
C GLY A 231 7.75 -15.07 -31.06
N GLU A 232 7.35 -13.86 -31.47
CA GLU A 232 6.76 -13.63 -32.79
C GLU A 232 7.83 -13.44 -33.88
N ALA A 233 7.45 -13.69 -35.13
CA ALA A 233 8.33 -13.48 -36.28
C ALA A 233 8.77 -12.01 -36.37
N GLY A 234 10.06 -11.78 -36.61
CA GLY A 234 10.65 -10.44 -36.68
C GLY A 234 11.12 -9.88 -35.33
N TYR A 235 10.78 -10.51 -34.20
CA TYR A 235 11.31 -10.11 -32.90
C TYR A 235 12.82 -10.35 -32.81
N ILE A 236 13.59 -9.29 -32.53
CA ILE A 236 15.02 -9.37 -32.30
C ILE A 236 15.48 -8.23 -31.39
N GLU A 237 16.36 -8.56 -30.44
CA GLU A 237 16.76 -7.61 -29.40
C GLU A 237 17.96 -6.72 -29.78
N THR A 238 18.55 -6.93 -30.96
CA THR A 238 19.73 -6.22 -31.45
C THR A 238 19.40 -4.91 -32.20
N GLY A 239 18.16 -4.43 -32.07
CA GLY A 239 17.74 -3.10 -32.54
C GLY A 239 17.20 -3.00 -33.98
N LYS A 240 17.35 -4.04 -34.80
CA LYS A 240 16.88 -4.02 -36.20
C LYS A 240 16.33 -5.37 -36.61
N THR A 241 15.11 -5.40 -37.16
CA THR A 241 14.48 -6.64 -37.65
C THR A 241 15.33 -7.29 -38.74
N THR A 242 15.47 -8.61 -38.73
CA THR A 242 16.24 -9.37 -39.73
C THR A 242 15.34 -10.11 -40.72
N VAL A 243 14.08 -10.31 -40.34
CA VAL A 243 13.02 -10.90 -41.16
C VAL A 243 11.79 -10.01 -41.05
N THR A 244 10.89 -10.11 -42.04
CA THR A 244 9.59 -9.45 -41.96
C THR A 244 8.78 -10.06 -40.82
N GLY A 245 8.25 -9.19 -39.97
CA GLY A 245 7.34 -9.54 -38.88
C GLY A 245 5.94 -8.97 -39.10
N THR A 246 5.00 -9.36 -38.24
CA THR A 246 3.65 -8.80 -38.19
C THR A 246 3.48 -8.12 -36.84
N ALA A 247 3.19 -6.83 -36.86
CA ALA A 247 2.92 -6.08 -35.65
C ALA A 247 1.58 -6.48 -35.02
N LYS A 248 1.40 -6.12 -33.75
CA LYS A 248 0.19 -6.35 -32.95
C LYS A 248 -1.10 -5.85 -33.61
N ASP A 249 -1.01 -4.78 -34.40
CA ASP A 249 -2.14 -4.21 -35.16
C ASP A 249 -2.36 -4.87 -36.55
N GLY A 250 -1.67 -5.97 -36.82
CA GLY A 250 -1.72 -6.70 -38.09
C GLY A 250 -0.87 -6.10 -39.21
N THR A 251 -0.20 -4.97 -38.99
CA THR A 251 0.63 -4.34 -40.03
C THR A 251 1.94 -5.08 -40.24
N GLU A 252 2.39 -5.17 -41.48
CA GLU A 252 3.68 -5.77 -41.81
C GLU A 252 4.83 -4.85 -41.38
N VAL A 253 5.84 -5.42 -40.73
CA VAL A 253 7.09 -4.74 -40.36
C VAL A 253 8.22 -5.36 -41.18
N PRO A 254 8.71 -4.69 -42.23
CA PRO A 254 9.74 -5.24 -43.11
C PRO A 254 11.04 -5.56 -42.37
N ALA A 255 11.81 -6.50 -42.93
CA ALA A 255 13.21 -6.70 -42.51
C ALA A 255 14.02 -5.40 -42.68
N GLY A 256 14.96 -5.16 -41.75
CA GLY A 256 15.78 -3.94 -41.71
C GLY A 256 15.16 -2.78 -40.94
N THR A 257 13.95 -2.93 -40.40
CA THR A 257 13.27 -1.88 -39.62
C THR A 257 13.93 -1.73 -38.24
N LEU A 258 14.26 -0.49 -37.86
CA LEU A 258 14.75 -0.17 -36.52
C LEU A 258 13.64 -0.33 -35.49
N ALA A 259 13.97 -0.96 -34.37
CA ALA A 259 13.06 -1.18 -33.25
C ALA A 259 13.80 -1.17 -31.90
N GLN A 260 13.09 -0.78 -30.84
CA GLN A 260 13.61 -0.72 -29.48
C GLN A 260 13.04 -1.85 -28.66
N VAL A 261 13.84 -2.48 -27.82
CA VAL A 261 13.37 -3.52 -26.90
C VAL A 261 12.71 -2.85 -25.70
N MET A 262 11.42 -3.09 -25.53
CA MET A 262 10.58 -2.47 -24.52
C MET A 262 9.82 -3.53 -23.71
N VAL A 263 9.14 -3.06 -22.67
CA VAL A 263 8.15 -3.79 -21.89
C VAL A 263 6.85 -3.03 -22.00
N GLU A 264 5.88 -3.61 -22.70
CA GLU A 264 4.51 -3.10 -22.70
C GLU A 264 3.94 -3.25 -21.28
N GLN A 265 3.41 -2.16 -20.73
CA GLN A 265 2.78 -2.11 -19.43
C GLN A 265 1.33 -1.66 -19.62
N PRO A 266 0.35 -2.53 -19.32
CA PRO A 266 -1.05 -2.14 -19.30
C PRO A 266 -1.35 -1.14 -18.19
N LYS A 267 -2.35 -0.28 -18.42
CA LYS A 267 -2.89 0.60 -17.39
C LYS A 267 -3.45 -0.19 -16.22
N PHE A 268 -3.44 0.43 -15.04
CA PHE A 268 -4.07 -0.12 -13.86
C PHE A 268 -4.53 0.99 -12.93
N TYR A 269 -5.43 0.64 -12.03
CA TYR A 269 -5.98 1.51 -11.01
C TYR A 269 -5.34 1.18 -9.67
N TYR A 270 -5.09 2.21 -8.86
CA TYR A 270 -4.51 2.05 -7.54
C TYR A 270 -5.29 2.82 -6.48
N ARG A 271 -5.13 2.40 -5.23
CA ARG A 271 -5.62 3.12 -4.06
C ARG A 271 -4.60 2.98 -2.95
N ARG A 272 -4.07 4.10 -2.48
CA ARG A 272 -3.23 4.19 -1.28
C ARG A 272 -4.07 4.64 -0.10
N ILE A 273 -4.08 3.86 0.97
CA ILE A 273 -4.86 4.12 2.18
C ILE A 273 -3.90 4.37 3.32
N PRO A 274 -3.66 5.63 3.73
CA PRO A 274 -2.83 5.92 4.89
C PRO A 274 -3.51 5.39 6.16
N LEU A 275 -2.76 4.67 6.99
CA LEU A 275 -3.22 4.17 8.30
C LEU A 275 -2.51 4.89 9.45
N VAL A 276 -1.22 5.20 9.28
CA VAL A 276 -0.42 5.99 10.22
C VAL A 276 0.41 6.99 9.43
N THR A 277 0.19 8.26 9.74
CA THR A 277 0.94 9.38 9.21
C THR A 277 1.33 10.35 10.32
N ASP A 278 2.53 10.91 10.24
CA ASP A 278 2.95 12.01 11.10
C ASP A 278 3.16 13.28 10.26
N PRO A 279 2.73 14.47 10.72
CA PRO A 279 3.02 15.72 10.02
C PRO A 279 4.53 15.91 9.81
N ILE A 280 4.91 16.40 8.63
CA ILE A 280 6.31 16.80 8.39
C ILE A 280 6.55 18.13 9.11
N VAL A 281 7.46 18.10 10.09
CA VAL A 281 7.85 19.31 10.84
C VAL A 281 8.53 20.30 9.90
N ASP A 282 8.11 21.57 9.98
CA ASP A 282 8.61 22.68 9.15
C ASP A 282 8.48 22.47 7.63
N GLY A 283 7.53 21.61 7.20
CA GLY A 283 7.24 21.32 5.80
C GLY A 283 5.74 21.16 5.53
N THR A 284 5.42 20.65 4.34
CA THR A 284 4.06 20.31 3.92
C THR A 284 3.91 18.79 3.87
N GLY A 285 2.67 18.30 4.01
CA GLY A 285 2.35 16.87 3.88
C GLY A 285 2.68 16.08 5.14
N SER A 286 2.82 14.77 4.99
CA SER A 286 3.06 13.87 6.12
C SER A 286 4.05 12.75 5.79
N HIS A 287 4.74 12.26 6.82
CA HIS A 287 5.48 11.01 6.81
C HIS A 287 4.49 9.85 6.76
N LEU A 288 4.46 9.08 5.66
CA LEU A 288 3.69 7.84 5.58
C LEU A 288 4.50 6.72 6.24
N ARG A 289 3.92 6.07 7.26
CA ARG A 289 4.60 5.02 8.04
C ARG A 289 3.92 3.67 8.00
N LYS A 290 2.58 3.69 7.99
CA LYS A 290 1.75 2.52 7.82
C LYS A 290 0.63 2.83 6.84
N TRP A 291 0.44 1.97 5.84
CA TRP A 291 -0.57 2.17 4.81
C TRP A 291 -0.93 0.87 4.11
N VAL A 292 -1.96 0.92 3.27
CA VAL A 292 -2.29 -0.17 2.34
C VAL A 292 -2.22 0.37 0.92
N ASP A 293 -1.46 -0.30 0.06
CA ASP A 293 -1.51 -0.11 -1.40
C ASP A 293 -2.34 -1.21 -2.03
N LEU A 294 -3.32 -0.81 -2.84
CA LEU A 294 -4.20 -1.69 -3.60
C LEU A 294 -4.05 -1.42 -5.09
N VAL A 295 -4.10 -2.48 -5.89
CA VAL A 295 -4.03 -2.47 -7.35
C VAL A 295 -5.21 -3.27 -7.91
N SER A 296 -5.78 -2.76 -9.00
CA SER A 296 -6.89 -3.35 -9.74
C SER A 296 -6.72 -3.10 -11.23
N ASP A 297 -7.02 -4.10 -12.05
CA ASP A 297 -7.05 -3.95 -13.52
C ASP A 297 -8.24 -3.09 -13.98
N GLU A 298 -9.32 -3.09 -13.18
CA GLU A 298 -10.57 -2.40 -13.48
C GLU A 298 -10.82 -1.20 -12.55
N PRO A 299 -11.58 -0.18 -13.00
CA PRO A 299 -11.98 0.92 -12.14
C PRO A 299 -12.89 0.43 -11.00
N LYS A 300 -12.58 0.85 -9.76
CA LYS A 300 -13.32 0.49 -8.55
C LYS A 300 -13.54 1.71 -7.65
N PRO A 301 -14.57 1.71 -6.78
CA PRO A 301 -14.82 2.82 -5.87
C PRO A 301 -13.60 3.22 -5.03
N GLY A 302 -13.21 4.49 -5.12
CA GLY A 302 -12.06 5.05 -4.41
C GLY A 302 -10.68 4.75 -5.03
N PHE A 303 -10.61 4.00 -6.14
CA PHE A 303 -9.39 3.82 -6.90
C PHE A 303 -9.20 4.96 -7.92
N LYS A 304 -7.95 5.32 -8.16
CA LYS A 304 -7.52 6.30 -9.17
C LYS A 304 -6.77 5.56 -10.28
N LEU A 305 -6.89 6.00 -11.52
CA LEU A 305 -5.99 5.54 -12.59
C LEU A 305 -4.56 5.98 -12.26
N HIS A 306 -3.58 5.09 -12.38
CA HIS A 306 -2.19 5.44 -12.09
C HIS A 306 -1.70 6.59 -13.01
N PRO A 307 -1.08 7.68 -12.50
CA PRO A 307 -0.83 8.89 -13.28
C PRO A 307 0.06 8.70 -14.52
N ALA A 308 0.90 7.66 -14.55
CA ALA A 308 1.68 7.31 -15.73
C ALA A 308 0.82 7.06 -17.00
N PHE A 309 -0.47 6.76 -16.82
CA PHE A 309 -1.44 6.51 -17.89
C PHE A 309 -2.38 7.69 -18.14
N ILE A 310 -2.11 8.86 -17.55
CA ILE A 310 -2.80 10.11 -17.85
C ILE A 310 -1.72 11.09 -18.32
N ARG A 311 -1.75 11.45 -19.60
CA ARG A 311 -0.70 12.27 -20.23
C ARG A 311 -1.35 13.44 -20.94
N ASP A 312 -1.18 14.63 -20.39
CA ASP A 312 -1.85 15.85 -20.88
C ASP A 312 -3.39 15.66 -20.95
N GLY A 313 -3.95 15.03 -19.92
CA GLY A 313 -5.37 14.70 -19.84
C GLY A 313 -5.82 13.51 -20.69
N GLU A 314 -4.96 12.93 -21.53
CA GLU A 314 -5.29 11.73 -22.32
C GLU A 314 -5.01 10.45 -21.53
N ILE A 315 -6.02 9.57 -21.46
CA ILE A 315 -5.87 8.22 -20.88
C ILE A 315 -5.11 7.33 -21.87
N LYS A 316 -4.08 6.64 -21.39
CA LYS A 316 -3.28 5.67 -22.14
C LYS A 316 -3.62 4.25 -21.68
N GLU A 317 -3.95 3.37 -22.61
CA GLU A 317 -4.15 1.95 -22.31
C GLU A 317 -2.83 1.25 -21.99
N TYR A 318 -1.73 1.69 -22.61
CA TYR A 318 -0.40 1.13 -22.43
C TYR A 318 0.67 2.21 -22.46
N ILE A 319 1.74 1.98 -21.72
CA ILE A 319 3.04 2.66 -21.89
C ILE A 319 4.11 1.60 -22.12
N TYR A 320 5.24 1.97 -22.69
CA TYR A 320 6.31 1.03 -23.03
C TYR A 320 7.60 1.49 -22.37
N LEU A 321 7.99 0.78 -21.31
CA LEU A 321 9.23 1.04 -20.58
C LEU A 321 10.40 0.40 -21.33
N SER A 322 11.53 1.09 -21.48
CA SER A 322 12.71 0.46 -22.07
C SER A 322 13.15 -0.73 -21.24
N ALA A 323 13.34 -1.85 -21.93
CA ALA A 323 13.72 -3.09 -21.30
C ALA A 323 15.20 -3.07 -20.90
N PHE A 324 16.02 -2.24 -21.54
CA PHE A 324 17.46 -2.07 -21.31
C PHE A 324 17.83 -0.61 -21.06
N GLU A 325 19.01 -0.39 -20.49
CA GLU A 325 19.56 0.95 -20.28
C GLU A 325 19.96 1.58 -21.63
N GLY A 326 19.94 2.91 -21.69
CA GLY A 326 20.10 3.65 -22.93
C GLY A 326 21.44 3.43 -23.63
N THR A 327 21.39 3.23 -24.94
CA THR A 327 22.55 3.35 -25.84
C THR A 327 22.24 4.35 -26.98
N ILE A 328 23.16 4.57 -27.92
CA ILE A 328 23.03 5.56 -28.99
C ILE A 328 23.02 4.87 -30.36
N PHE A 329 22.12 5.32 -31.23
CA PHE A 329 22.18 5.04 -32.66
C PHE A 329 22.72 6.29 -33.36
N ASP A 330 23.92 6.17 -33.91
CA ASP A 330 24.55 7.19 -34.73
C ASP A 330 23.83 7.24 -36.08
N THR A 331 23.05 8.31 -36.28
CA THR A 331 22.23 8.46 -37.47
C THR A 331 23.09 8.64 -38.72
N SER A 332 24.24 9.31 -38.58
CA SER A 332 25.14 9.61 -39.70
C SER A 332 25.92 8.37 -40.16
N ALA A 333 26.34 7.53 -39.21
CA ALA A 333 27.01 6.26 -39.47
C ALA A 333 26.02 5.11 -39.74
N ASN A 334 24.72 5.29 -39.46
CA ASN A 334 23.69 4.26 -39.54
C ASN A 334 24.05 3.01 -38.71
N ALA A 335 24.59 3.23 -37.51
CA ALA A 335 25.15 2.19 -36.65
C ALA A 335 24.85 2.45 -35.17
N TYR A 336 24.85 1.39 -34.36
CA TYR A 336 24.77 1.50 -32.91
C TYR A 336 26.15 1.72 -32.31
N LEU A 337 26.22 2.56 -31.28
CA LEU A 337 27.40 2.72 -30.42
C LEU A 337 27.34 1.65 -29.34
N LEU A 338 28.12 0.58 -29.49
CA LEU A 338 27.98 -0.64 -28.68
C LEU A 338 28.86 -0.66 -27.42
N GLN A 339 29.84 0.24 -27.33
CA GLN A 339 30.90 0.19 -26.31
C GLN A 339 31.01 1.47 -25.49
N ASP A 340 29.98 2.34 -25.52
CA ASP A 340 30.03 3.67 -24.94
C ASP A 340 31.20 4.49 -25.52
N GLU A 341 31.24 4.58 -26.85
CA GLU A 341 32.33 5.14 -27.65
C GLU A 341 32.59 6.64 -27.41
N GLN A 342 31.68 7.31 -26.70
CA GLN A 342 31.76 8.73 -26.35
C GLN A 342 31.78 9.70 -27.55
N VAL A 343 31.12 9.32 -28.65
CA VAL A 343 31.05 10.11 -29.89
C VAL A 343 29.63 10.50 -30.28
N GLY A 344 28.66 10.41 -29.36
CA GLY A 344 27.26 10.70 -29.65
C GLY A 344 27.00 12.15 -30.05
N ASP A 345 26.26 12.35 -31.15
CA ASP A 345 25.74 13.63 -31.59
C ASP A 345 24.34 13.86 -31.01
N PHE A 346 24.26 14.63 -29.93
CA PHE A 346 23.00 14.92 -29.24
C PHE A 346 22.02 15.82 -30.00
N VAL A 347 22.33 16.20 -31.24
CA VAL A 347 21.44 16.91 -32.16
C VAL A 347 20.76 15.95 -33.14
N ASN A 348 21.47 14.92 -33.61
CA ASN A 348 21.05 14.06 -34.72
C ASN A 348 20.85 12.58 -34.35
N ASP A 349 21.48 12.11 -33.29
CA ASP A 349 21.42 10.72 -32.88
C ASP A 349 20.15 10.41 -32.08
N LYS A 350 19.93 9.10 -31.85
CA LYS A 350 18.74 8.59 -31.18
C LYS A 350 19.09 7.75 -29.95
N LEU A 351 18.37 7.95 -28.85
CA LEU A 351 18.47 7.11 -27.64
C LEU A 351 17.85 5.74 -27.90
N CYS A 352 18.51 4.63 -27.56
CA CYS A 352 18.06 3.28 -27.89
C CYS A 352 17.96 2.37 -26.66
N SER A 353 17.19 1.30 -26.79
CA SER A 353 17.14 0.17 -25.85
C SER A 353 17.34 -1.13 -26.62
N ILE A 354 18.54 -1.72 -26.56
CA ILE A 354 18.91 -2.95 -27.27
C ILE A 354 19.81 -3.84 -26.42
N ALA A 355 19.78 -5.15 -26.68
CA ALA A 355 20.72 -6.10 -26.12
C ALA A 355 22.09 -6.02 -26.82
N GLY A 356 23.15 -6.39 -26.10
CA GLY A 356 24.52 -6.44 -26.63
C GLY A 356 25.23 -5.09 -26.70
N ALA A 357 24.63 -4.01 -26.22
CA ALA A 357 25.24 -2.70 -26.15
C ALA A 357 25.56 -2.30 -24.70
N LYS A 358 26.72 -1.68 -24.48
CA LYS A 358 27.05 -1.04 -23.22
C LYS A 358 26.20 0.22 -23.02
N PRO A 359 25.68 0.49 -21.81
CA PRO A 359 24.97 1.73 -21.52
C PRO A 359 25.83 2.95 -21.83
N LEU A 360 25.24 3.94 -22.50
CA LEU A 360 25.89 5.22 -22.76
C LEU A 360 26.16 5.95 -21.44
N SER A 361 27.25 6.70 -21.39
CA SER A 361 27.55 7.59 -20.26
C SER A 361 27.91 9.01 -20.70
N GLY A 362 28.02 9.93 -19.73
CA GLY A 362 28.48 11.30 -19.93
C GLY A 362 29.96 11.53 -19.65
N ARG A 363 30.83 10.51 -19.79
CA ARG A 363 32.27 10.57 -19.45
C ARG A 363 32.99 11.74 -20.12
N THR A 364 32.91 11.84 -21.44
CA THR A 364 33.47 12.92 -22.26
C THR A 364 32.43 13.54 -23.20
N GLN A 365 31.35 12.82 -23.52
CA GLN A 365 30.22 13.32 -24.31
C GLN A 365 29.18 14.03 -23.43
N THR A 366 28.20 14.73 -24.01
CA THR A 366 27.26 15.60 -23.27
C THR A 366 25.95 14.91 -22.89
N ALA A 367 26.02 13.72 -22.27
CA ALA A 367 24.85 12.96 -21.79
C ALA A 367 24.22 13.57 -20.52
N SER A 368 23.69 14.79 -20.65
CA SER A 368 22.88 15.47 -19.64
C SER A 368 21.41 15.07 -19.75
N ARG A 369 20.59 15.35 -18.74
CA ARG A 369 19.14 15.04 -18.80
C ARG A 369 18.48 15.67 -20.02
N THR A 370 18.76 16.95 -20.27
CA THR A 370 18.22 17.71 -21.41
C THR A 370 18.59 17.05 -22.75
N ASN A 371 19.84 16.64 -22.91
CA ASN A 371 20.32 16.07 -24.17
C ASN A 371 19.82 14.64 -24.38
N LEU A 372 19.71 13.84 -23.31
CA LEU A 372 19.11 12.50 -23.37
C LEU A 372 17.62 12.56 -23.75
N ARG A 373 16.89 13.54 -23.19
CA ARG A 373 15.51 13.83 -23.62
C ARG A 373 15.44 14.18 -25.10
N ALA A 374 16.34 15.05 -25.58
CA ALA A 374 16.37 15.46 -26.97
C ALA A 374 16.59 14.28 -27.93
N ILE A 375 17.57 13.42 -27.68
CA ILE A 375 17.83 12.24 -28.53
C ILE A 375 16.77 11.13 -28.38
N ALA A 376 16.04 11.07 -27.26
CA ALA A 376 14.88 10.20 -27.16
C ALA A 376 13.75 10.66 -28.09
N GLN A 377 13.42 11.96 -28.07
CA GLN A 377 12.39 12.57 -28.90
C GLN A 377 12.70 12.52 -30.40
N LYS A 378 13.97 12.39 -30.79
CA LYS A 378 14.39 12.22 -32.19
C LYS A 378 13.88 10.93 -32.84
N ARG A 379 13.37 9.98 -32.07
CA ARG A 379 12.68 8.80 -32.62
C ARG A 379 11.32 9.12 -33.21
N GLY A 380 10.65 10.17 -32.72
CA GLY A 380 9.34 10.59 -33.20
C GLY A 380 8.33 10.79 -32.06
N THR A 381 7.09 11.04 -32.45
CA THR A 381 5.98 11.31 -31.53
C THR A 381 5.81 10.20 -30.49
N GLY A 382 5.71 10.57 -29.22
CA GLY A 382 5.52 9.65 -28.10
C GLY A 382 6.81 9.12 -27.48
N TRP A 383 7.97 9.33 -28.11
CA TRP A 383 9.25 8.95 -27.53
C TRP A 383 9.80 10.04 -26.62
N GLU A 384 10.20 9.65 -25.42
CA GLU A 384 10.73 10.55 -24.41
C GLU A 384 11.74 9.84 -23.50
N LEU A 385 12.38 10.61 -22.61
CA LEU A 385 13.20 10.05 -21.54
C LEU A 385 12.28 9.50 -20.46
N LYS A 386 12.68 8.39 -19.81
CA LYS A 386 11.94 7.79 -18.70
C LYS A 386 11.63 8.83 -17.63
N ASP A 387 10.35 8.94 -17.30
CA ASP A 387 9.86 9.86 -16.28
C ASP A 387 9.56 9.17 -14.95
N ILE A 388 9.35 9.98 -13.91
CA ILE A 388 9.13 9.52 -12.54
C ILE A 388 7.82 8.72 -12.38
N LEU A 389 6.78 9.03 -13.16
CA LEU A 389 5.51 8.31 -13.09
C LEU A 389 5.70 6.90 -13.66
N ALA A 390 6.41 6.75 -14.78
CA ALA A 390 6.77 5.44 -15.32
C ALA A 390 7.63 4.62 -14.33
N ALA A 391 8.57 5.26 -13.62
CA ALA A 391 9.34 4.58 -12.57
C ALA A 391 8.44 4.11 -11.40
N SER A 392 7.46 4.94 -11.00
CA SER A 392 6.54 4.60 -9.89
C SER A 392 5.63 3.42 -10.19
N VAL A 393 5.31 3.15 -11.47
CA VAL A 393 4.62 1.92 -11.89
C VAL A 393 5.42 0.68 -11.48
N THR A 394 6.70 0.63 -11.88
CA THR A 394 7.58 -0.50 -11.55
C THR A 394 7.77 -0.63 -10.04
N GLN A 395 7.94 0.48 -9.32
CA GLN A 395 8.07 0.48 -7.86
C GLN A 395 6.82 -0.08 -7.15
N MET A 396 5.63 0.36 -7.53
CA MET A 396 4.37 -0.06 -6.89
C MET A 396 4.01 -1.51 -7.19
N LEU A 397 4.13 -1.93 -8.45
CA LEU A 397 3.86 -3.32 -8.81
C LEU A 397 4.88 -4.26 -8.14
N PHE A 398 6.16 -3.88 -8.10
CA PHE A 398 7.17 -4.67 -7.41
C PHE A 398 6.84 -4.88 -5.93
N THR A 399 6.49 -3.82 -5.18
CA THR A 399 6.23 -3.95 -3.74
C THR A 399 5.01 -4.82 -3.48
N VAL A 400 3.93 -4.64 -4.23
CA VAL A 400 2.72 -5.47 -4.11
C VAL A 400 3.01 -6.93 -4.47
N GLU A 401 3.75 -7.17 -5.55
CA GLU A 401 4.06 -8.52 -6.04
C GLU A 401 5.06 -9.26 -5.15
N TYR A 402 6.11 -8.61 -4.67
CA TYR A 402 7.16 -9.24 -3.84
C TYR A 402 6.91 -9.11 -2.34
N ALA A 403 5.89 -8.35 -1.94
CA ALA A 403 5.53 -8.08 -0.55
C ALA A 403 6.71 -7.54 0.27
N GLY A 404 7.39 -6.52 -0.25
CA GLY A 404 8.49 -5.87 0.46
C GLY A 404 9.20 -4.81 -0.37
N PHE A 405 10.11 -4.08 0.28
CA PHE A 405 10.86 -2.97 -0.32
C PHE A 405 12.33 -3.30 -0.58
N ASP A 406 12.88 -4.32 0.07
CA ASP A 406 14.27 -4.75 -0.12
C ASP A 406 14.43 -5.42 -1.50
N THR A 407 14.56 -4.59 -2.52
CA THR A 407 14.63 -5.03 -3.92
C THR A 407 15.84 -5.93 -4.17
N GLN A 408 16.95 -5.69 -3.47
CA GLN A 408 18.15 -6.50 -3.56
C GLN A 408 17.96 -7.90 -2.96
N LEU A 409 17.30 -8.00 -1.79
CA LEU A 409 17.01 -9.29 -1.15
C LEU A 409 15.97 -10.09 -1.95
N LEU A 410 14.94 -9.42 -2.45
CA LEU A 410 13.77 -10.06 -3.04
C LEU A 410 13.98 -10.50 -4.50
N LEU A 411 14.83 -9.80 -5.25
CA LEU A 411 15.09 -10.08 -6.67
C LEU A 411 16.54 -10.51 -6.97
N GLY A 412 17.49 -10.01 -6.19
CA GLY A 412 18.93 -10.10 -6.45
C GLY A 412 19.56 -8.72 -6.37
N LYS A 413 20.84 -8.57 -6.04
CA LYS A 413 21.47 -7.25 -5.84
C LYS A 413 21.64 -6.43 -7.12
N GLY A 414 21.49 -7.05 -8.30
CA GLY A 414 21.84 -6.43 -9.57
C GLY A 414 23.35 -6.18 -9.68
N VAL A 415 23.73 -5.29 -10.58
CA VAL A 415 25.11 -4.84 -10.75
C VAL A 415 25.33 -3.67 -9.80
N THR A 416 25.85 -3.94 -8.60
CA THR A 416 26.00 -2.94 -7.53
C THR A 416 27.29 -3.10 -6.72
N ASP A 417 27.98 -4.24 -6.86
CA ASP A 417 29.21 -4.63 -6.18
C ASP A 417 30.41 -4.74 -7.15
N LEU A 418 30.42 -3.97 -8.24
CA LEU A 418 31.61 -3.79 -9.08
C LEU A 418 32.57 -2.79 -8.44
N ALA A 419 33.86 -2.94 -8.73
CA ALA A 419 34.87 -2.00 -8.28
C ALA A 419 34.61 -0.61 -8.88
N TYR A 420 34.72 0.43 -8.07
CA TYR A 420 34.57 1.80 -8.54
C TYR A 420 35.93 2.34 -9.00
N VAL A 421 36.04 2.65 -10.29
CA VAL A 421 37.23 3.30 -10.86
C VAL A 421 36.85 4.67 -11.38
N ASP A 422 37.48 5.70 -10.84
CA ASP A 422 37.17 7.09 -11.19
C ASP A 422 37.41 7.35 -12.68
N GLY A 423 36.47 8.07 -13.29
CA GLY A 423 36.52 8.43 -14.69
C GLY A 423 36.26 7.29 -15.67
N GLN A 424 35.76 6.12 -15.22
CA GLN A 424 35.46 4.97 -16.09
C GLN A 424 34.01 4.52 -15.96
N ASN A 425 33.41 4.20 -17.11
CA ASN A 425 32.12 3.55 -17.14
C ASN A 425 32.34 2.03 -17.02
N ASP A 426 32.12 1.46 -15.84
CA ASP A 426 32.25 0.03 -15.57
C ASP A 426 30.90 -0.71 -15.63
N SER A 427 29.87 -0.08 -16.21
CA SER A 427 28.60 -0.75 -16.46
C SER A 427 28.77 -2.01 -17.31
N VAL A 428 27.94 -3.01 -17.04
CA VAL A 428 27.85 -4.22 -17.84
C VAL A 428 26.97 -3.98 -19.06
N VAL A 429 27.25 -4.75 -20.11
CA VAL A 429 26.49 -4.76 -21.36
C VAL A 429 25.04 -5.18 -21.12
N ASN A 430 24.09 -4.56 -21.83
CA ASN A 430 22.67 -4.90 -21.77
C ASN A 430 22.39 -6.29 -22.37
N GLY A 431 21.33 -6.95 -21.89
CA GLY A 431 20.80 -8.19 -22.50
C GLY A 431 21.21 -9.48 -21.78
N PHE A 432 21.82 -9.40 -20.61
CA PHE A 432 22.14 -10.61 -19.83
C PHE A 432 20.89 -11.32 -19.29
N THR A 433 19.76 -10.63 -19.20
CA THR A 433 18.46 -11.20 -18.82
C THR A 433 17.55 -11.49 -20.01
N SER A 434 18.04 -11.38 -21.25
CA SER A 434 17.25 -11.65 -22.46
C SER A 434 16.59 -13.03 -22.42
N ALA A 435 17.27 -14.06 -21.88
CA ALA A 435 16.71 -15.41 -21.73
C ALA A 435 15.49 -15.48 -20.80
N LEU A 436 15.36 -14.58 -19.82
CA LEU A 436 14.21 -14.50 -18.91
C LEU A 436 12.95 -13.95 -19.62
N GLY A 437 13.12 -13.17 -20.69
CA GLY A 437 12.02 -12.54 -21.40
C GLY A 437 11.25 -11.55 -20.51
N HIS A 438 10.03 -11.91 -20.12
CA HIS A 438 9.19 -11.14 -19.18
C HIS A 438 9.10 -11.78 -17.79
N ALA A 439 9.85 -12.85 -17.53
CA ALA A 439 10.01 -13.36 -16.17
C ALA A 439 10.92 -12.43 -15.34
N SER A 440 10.76 -12.48 -14.02
CA SER A 440 11.63 -11.79 -13.08
C SER A 440 12.75 -12.71 -12.59
N GLY A 441 13.94 -12.16 -12.33
CA GLY A 441 15.07 -12.91 -11.81
C GLY A 441 16.40 -12.21 -12.03
N MET A 442 17.48 -12.98 -11.92
CA MET A 442 18.85 -12.52 -12.10
C MET A 442 19.52 -13.34 -13.22
N ALA A 443 20.41 -12.72 -13.97
CA ALA A 443 21.26 -13.41 -14.94
C ALA A 443 22.23 -14.37 -14.24
N ASP A 444 22.78 -15.33 -15.00
CA ASP A 444 23.76 -16.28 -14.46
C ASP A 444 25.05 -15.58 -14.02
N GLY A 445 25.50 -15.88 -12.81
CA GLY A 445 26.79 -15.42 -12.28
C GLY A 445 26.74 -15.02 -10.82
N VAL A 446 27.60 -14.07 -10.43
CA VAL A 446 27.78 -13.66 -9.03
C VAL A 446 26.79 -12.55 -8.67
N ASN A 447 25.92 -12.81 -7.70
CA ASN A 447 25.00 -11.81 -7.16
C ASN A 447 25.77 -10.54 -6.72
N GLY A 448 25.32 -9.37 -7.17
CA GLY A 448 26.04 -8.10 -7.02
C GLY A 448 26.84 -7.68 -8.26
N LYS A 449 27.04 -8.58 -9.24
CA LYS A 449 27.87 -8.34 -10.45
C LYS A 449 27.17 -8.65 -11.76
N VAL A 450 25.90 -9.05 -11.72
CA VAL A 450 25.14 -9.49 -12.89
C VAL A 450 23.78 -8.81 -12.95
N SER A 451 23.26 -8.66 -14.17
CA SER A 451 21.99 -7.97 -14.39
C SER A 451 20.81 -8.68 -13.72
N ILE A 452 19.82 -7.89 -13.29
CA ILE A 452 18.53 -8.36 -12.78
C ILE A 452 17.43 -7.91 -13.72
N SER A 453 16.28 -8.60 -13.70
CA SER A 453 15.09 -8.18 -14.44
C SER A 453 13.85 -8.32 -13.58
N TYR A 454 12.99 -7.31 -13.59
CA TYR A 454 11.64 -7.41 -13.05
C TYR A 454 10.64 -7.29 -14.19
N ARG A 455 9.86 -8.35 -14.43
CA ARG A 455 8.81 -8.38 -15.46
C ARG A 455 9.30 -7.91 -16.84
N GLY A 456 10.55 -8.24 -17.18
CA GLY A 456 11.22 -7.85 -18.42
C GLY A 456 11.93 -6.49 -18.41
N GLU A 457 11.91 -5.71 -17.33
CA GLU A 457 12.73 -4.51 -17.21
C GLU A 457 14.08 -4.89 -16.61
N GLU A 458 15.13 -4.98 -17.43
CA GLU A 458 16.50 -5.28 -16.96
C GLU A 458 17.07 -4.05 -16.24
N ASN A 459 17.80 -4.25 -15.14
CA ASN A 459 18.58 -3.24 -14.40
C ASN A 459 17.81 -1.95 -14.07
N PHE A 460 16.52 -2.06 -13.68
CA PHE A 460 15.75 -0.90 -13.24
C PHE A 460 16.32 -0.22 -11.97
N TYR A 461 17.33 -0.83 -11.36
CA TYR A 461 18.29 -0.25 -10.44
C TYR A 461 19.68 -0.87 -10.65
N GLY A 462 20.70 -0.24 -10.06
CA GLY A 462 22.10 -0.63 -10.25
C GLY A 462 22.58 -0.37 -11.69
N ASN A 463 23.72 -0.96 -12.02
CA ASN A 463 24.46 -0.78 -13.26
C ASN A 463 24.81 0.70 -13.51
N ILE A 464 23.97 1.53 -14.13
CA ILE A 464 24.23 2.96 -14.29
C ILE A 464 23.07 3.81 -13.77
N TRP A 465 23.37 5.02 -13.27
CA TRP A 465 22.31 5.93 -12.85
C TRP A 465 21.39 6.31 -14.01
N ASN A 466 20.11 6.44 -13.73
CA ASN A 466 19.12 6.86 -14.71
C ASN A 466 18.69 8.30 -14.44
N TRP A 467 18.93 9.20 -15.38
CA TRP A 467 18.24 10.50 -15.40
C TRP A 467 16.74 10.31 -15.53
N ILE A 468 15.99 10.97 -14.65
CA ILE A 468 14.53 10.89 -14.60
C ILE A 468 13.90 12.24 -14.96
N ASP A 469 12.96 12.18 -15.89
CA ASP A 469 12.11 13.31 -16.26
C ASP A 469 10.86 13.44 -15.39
N GLY A 470 10.18 14.58 -15.50
CA GLY A 470 8.92 14.82 -14.79
C GLY A 470 9.06 15.11 -13.29
N LEU A 471 10.28 15.17 -12.75
CA LEU A 471 10.58 15.62 -11.39
C LEU A 471 11.65 16.73 -11.43
N ASN A 472 11.25 17.93 -11.02
CA ASN A 472 12.14 19.07 -10.79
C ASN A 472 12.16 19.43 -9.31
N VAL A 473 13.31 19.86 -8.80
CA VAL A 473 13.45 20.27 -7.40
C VAL A 473 13.99 21.69 -7.34
N ASP A 474 13.23 22.60 -6.76
CA ASP A 474 13.73 23.92 -6.37
C ASP A 474 14.39 23.80 -4.99
N ARG A 475 15.72 23.84 -4.99
CA ARG A 475 16.50 23.78 -3.76
C ARG A 475 16.89 25.20 -3.36
N ASP A 476 16.39 25.67 -2.22
CA ASP A 476 16.83 26.90 -1.56
C ASP A 476 17.50 26.61 -0.21
N ALA A 477 18.84 26.64 -0.17
CA ALA A 477 19.63 26.53 1.05
C ALA A 477 19.56 27.76 1.97
N THR A 478 19.06 28.89 1.48
CA THR A 478 18.93 30.13 2.26
C THR A 478 17.62 30.25 3.02
N ALA A 479 16.64 29.39 2.72
CA ALA A 479 15.41 29.28 3.48
C ALA A 479 15.65 28.69 4.88
N THR A 480 14.79 29.04 5.85
CA THR A 480 14.82 28.51 7.22
C THR A 480 13.52 27.75 7.53
N PRO A 481 13.55 26.41 7.66
CA PRO A 481 14.66 25.54 7.27
C PRO A 481 14.88 25.53 5.76
N GLY A 482 16.02 24.98 5.31
CA GLY A 482 16.30 24.82 3.89
C GLY A 482 15.19 24.00 3.21
N LYS A 483 14.81 24.37 1.99
CA LYS A 483 13.70 23.72 1.25
C LYS A 483 14.18 22.86 0.08
N HIS A 484 13.44 21.79 -0.22
CA HIS A 484 13.45 21.05 -1.49
C HIS A 484 12.01 21.01 -1.98
N ASP A 485 11.58 22.07 -2.65
CA ASP A 485 10.25 22.10 -3.22
C ASP A 485 10.24 21.24 -4.47
N ILE A 486 9.35 20.26 -4.50
CA ILE A 486 9.25 19.28 -5.58
C ILE A 486 8.14 19.70 -6.54
N TYR A 487 8.41 19.53 -7.81
CA TYR A 487 7.50 19.82 -8.89
C TYR A 487 7.40 18.61 -9.82
N ILE A 488 6.17 18.16 -10.06
CA ILE A 488 5.87 16.98 -10.87
C ILE A 488 5.11 17.39 -12.13
N ALA A 489 5.44 16.78 -13.25
CA ALA A 489 4.70 16.89 -14.50
C ALA A 489 4.43 15.49 -15.07
N ASP A 490 3.39 15.38 -15.87
CA ASP A 490 3.03 14.18 -16.64
C ASP A 490 3.38 14.31 -18.12
N HIS A 491 3.70 15.51 -18.62
CA HIS A 491 4.04 15.81 -20.00
C HIS A 491 4.91 17.07 -20.12
N GLY A 492 5.35 17.41 -21.35
CA GLY A 492 5.97 18.70 -21.66
C GLY A 492 7.26 18.99 -20.88
N PHE A 493 8.05 17.95 -20.61
CA PHE A 493 9.17 18.02 -19.69
C PHE A 493 10.20 19.08 -20.06
N THR A 494 10.42 20.00 -19.12
CA THR A 494 11.40 21.07 -19.20
C THR A 494 12.18 21.13 -17.88
N ASP A 495 13.49 21.33 -17.97
CA ASP A 495 14.36 21.46 -16.79
C ASP A 495 14.14 22.81 -16.10
N ASN A 496 14.42 22.87 -14.80
CA ASN A 496 14.56 24.12 -14.05
C ASN A 496 13.31 25.01 -13.99
N ILE A 497 12.11 24.42 -14.04
CA ILE A 497 10.84 25.13 -13.87
C ILE A 497 9.94 24.44 -12.85
N GLY A 498 9.10 25.24 -12.20
CA GLY A 498 8.02 24.79 -11.31
C GLY A 498 6.64 25.32 -11.73
N THR A 499 6.54 25.81 -12.96
CA THR A 499 5.31 26.31 -13.60
C THR A 499 4.75 25.28 -14.57
N THR A 500 3.51 25.47 -15.02
CA THR A 500 2.84 24.61 -16.02
C THR A 500 3.80 24.16 -17.13
N PRO A 501 3.88 22.85 -17.43
CA PRO A 501 3.00 21.78 -16.95
C PRO A 501 3.32 21.24 -15.56
N TYR A 502 4.41 21.69 -14.93
CA TYR A 502 4.79 21.24 -13.60
C TYR A 502 3.88 21.82 -12.52
N LYS A 503 3.47 20.96 -11.58
CA LYS A 503 2.68 21.31 -10.40
C LYS A 503 3.48 21.01 -9.15
N LYS A 504 3.33 21.85 -8.12
CA LYS A 504 3.98 21.65 -6.84
C LYS A 504 3.44 20.38 -6.18
N PHE A 505 4.34 19.49 -5.79
CA PHE A 505 4.02 18.32 -4.98
C PHE A 505 3.82 18.75 -3.54
N GLN A 506 2.64 18.51 -2.99
CA GLN A 506 2.23 19.04 -1.69
C GLN A 506 2.77 18.22 -0.51
N ALA A 507 4.04 17.82 -0.60
CA ALA A 507 4.81 17.25 0.50
C ALA A 507 6.31 17.62 0.38
N THR A 508 6.95 17.81 1.53
CA THR A 508 8.37 18.20 1.60
C THR A 508 9.27 16.98 1.66
N ALA A 509 10.25 16.86 0.76
CA ALA A 509 11.28 15.83 0.84
C ALA A 509 12.18 15.99 2.07
N CYS A 510 12.80 14.89 2.48
CA CYS A 510 13.70 14.86 3.63
C CYS A 510 14.83 15.89 3.47
N GLN A 511 15.17 16.58 4.56
CA GLN A 511 16.31 17.51 4.59
C GLN A 511 17.63 16.83 4.97
N ASN A 512 17.59 15.55 5.38
CA ASN A 512 18.76 14.75 5.67
C ASN A 512 18.98 13.72 4.56
N GLU A 513 20.22 13.28 4.41
CA GLU A 513 20.56 12.08 3.65
C GLU A 513 20.51 10.84 4.55
N GLY A 514 20.49 9.66 3.95
CA GLY A 514 20.47 8.39 4.68
C GLY A 514 19.51 7.37 4.08
N TYR A 515 19.38 6.22 4.72
CA TYR A 515 18.41 5.20 4.34
C TYR A 515 16.99 5.64 4.70
N CYS A 516 16.05 5.50 3.78
CA CYS A 516 14.70 6.07 3.95
C CYS A 516 13.89 5.27 4.99
N SER A 517 13.26 5.96 5.93
CA SER A 517 12.35 5.39 6.95
C SER A 517 10.90 5.86 6.82
N ALA A 518 10.65 6.89 6.00
CA ALA A 518 9.31 7.36 5.66
C ALA A 518 9.28 7.91 4.23
N ILE A 519 8.13 7.79 3.55
CA ILE A 519 7.86 8.45 2.26
C ILE A 519 6.87 9.59 2.45
N CYS A 520 6.85 10.52 1.50
CA CYS A 520 5.93 11.64 1.46
C CYS A 520 4.49 11.16 1.20
N TYR A 521 3.55 11.63 2.01
CA TYR A 521 2.12 11.64 1.69
C TYR A 521 1.67 13.10 1.46
N PRO A 522 1.24 13.45 0.23
CA PRO A 522 0.82 14.82 -0.12
C PRO A 522 -0.42 15.28 0.64
N ALA A 523 -0.45 16.56 1.02
CA ALA A 523 -1.56 17.15 1.77
C ALA A 523 -2.89 17.16 0.99
N ASP A 524 -2.84 17.17 -0.33
CA ASP A 524 -3.99 17.09 -1.24
C ASP A 524 -4.26 15.66 -1.77
N GLY A 525 -3.39 14.70 -1.45
CA GLY A 525 -3.44 13.33 -1.96
C GLY A 525 -3.21 13.20 -3.46
N ASP A 526 -2.72 14.25 -4.14
CA ASP A 526 -2.34 14.18 -5.56
C ASP A 526 -0.95 13.57 -5.71
N MET A 527 -0.73 12.77 -6.75
CA MET A 527 0.54 12.04 -6.98
C MET A 527 1.00 11.18 -5.79
N ASP A 528 0.06 10.68 -4.99
CA ASP A 528 0.32 9.79 -3.84
C ASP A 528 0.90 8.41 -4.23
N CYS A 529 1.07 8.12 -5.52
CA CYS A 529 1.79 6.95 -6.05
C CYS A 529 3.32 7.05 -5.93
N LEU A 530 3.88 8.24 -5.71
CA LEU A 530 5.32 8.46 -5.68
C LEU A 530 5.97 8.02 -4.36
N TYR A 531 7.22 7.57 -4.44
CA TYR A 531 8.03 7.09 -3.30
C TYR A 531 9.13 8.09 -2.91
N ILE A 532 8.76 9.37 -2.78
CA ILE A 532 9.70 10.42 -2.42
C ILE A 532 10.03 10.31 -0.92
N PRO A 533 11.31 10.27 -0.51
CA PRO A 533 11.69 10.16 0.90
C PRO A 533 11.32 11.41 1.71
N SER A 534 10.65 11.22 2.84
CA SER A 534 10.35 12.29 3.81
C SER A 534 11.21 12.18 5.08
N GLU A 535 11.78 11.01 5.38
CA GLU A 535 12.62 10.76 6.55
C GLU A 535 13.72 9.73 6.24
N THR A 536 14.93 9.91 6.78
CA THR A 536 16.09 9.03 6.54
C THR A 536 16.66 8.40 7.82
N LYS A 537 15.81 7.82 8.67
CA LYS A 537 16.23 7.10 9.90
C LYS A 537 16.27 5.58 9.72
N GLY A 538 16.28 5.11 8.47
CA GLY A 538 16.24 3.70 8.11
C GLY A 538 17.61 3.04 8.14
N ALA A 539 17.69 1.87 7.52
CA ALA A 539 18.91 1.12 7.27
C ALA A 539 18.78 0.37 5.93
N SER A 540 19.84 -0.30 5.49
CA SER A 540 19.85 -1.12 4.27
C SER A 540 18.93 -2.36 4.30
N ASN A 541 18.10 -2.49 5.34
CA ASN A 541 17.13 -3.57 5.53
C ASN A 541 15.85 -3.09 6.25
N THR A 542 15.62 -1.77 6.31
CA THR A 542 14.39 -1.18 6.87
C THR A 542 13.89 -0.01 6.03
N GLY A 543 12.59 0.27 6.10
CA GLY A 543 11.96 1.32 5.31
C GLY A 543 11.92 0.94 3.83
N THR A 544 12.47 1.78 2.95
CA THR A 544 12.67 1.42 1.53
C THR A 544 13.91 0.54 1.29
N CYS A 545 14.78 0.40 2.30
CA CYS A 545 16.10 -0.24 2.23
C CYS A 545 17.14 0.50 1.38
N ASP A 546 16.73 1.56 0.68
CA ASP A 546 17.58 2.30 -0.24
C ASP A 546 17.94 3.68 0.31
N TYR A 547 19.03 4.24 -0.20
CA TYR A 547 19.55 5.52 0.26
C TYR A 547 18.78 6.70 -0.35
N PHE A 548 18.84 7.86 0.29
CA PHE A 548 18.41 9.14 -0.25
C PHE A 548 19.55 10.13 -0.11
N TYR A 549 19.90 10.80 -1.20
CA TYR A 549 20.99 11.78 -1.23
C TYR A 549 20.52 13.10 -1.83
N ARG A 550 21.00 14.21 -1.29
CA ARG A 550 20.51 15.55 -1.62
C ARG A 550 21.58 16.63 -1.48
N ASN A 551 21.47 17.72 -2.24
CA ASN A 551 22.43 18.84 -2.13
C ASN A 551 22.11 19.82 -1.01
N THR A 552 22.95 19.88 0.04
CA THR A 552 22.85 20.75 1.23
C THR A 552 23.06 22.23 1.00
N SER A 553 23.88 22.61 0.02
CA SER A 553 24.36 23.98 -0.13
C SER A 553 23.78 24.77 -1.30
N ALA A 554 23.07 24.11 -2.21
CA ALA A 554 22.57 24.76 -3.43
C ALA A 554 21.45 25.79 -3.18
N LYS A 555 21.46 26.84 -4.00
CA LYS A 555 20.29 27.68 -4.28
C LYS A 555 20.02 27.62 -5.78
N SER A 556 19.44 26.52 -6.23
CA SER A 556 19.29 26.22 -7.66
C SER A 556 18.27 25.12 -7.90
N TRP A 557 17.89 24.99 -9.17
CA TRP A 557 17.15 23.84 -9.66
C TRP A 557 18.03 22.59 -9.73
N LEU A 558 17.47 21.46 -9.29
CA LEU A 558 18.11 20.15 -9.33
C LEU A 558 17.23 19.17 -10.11
N ALA A 559 17.88 18.15 -10.68
CA ALA A 559 17.25 17.07 -11.42
C ALA A 559 17.46 15.73 -10.69
N ALA A 560 16.50 14.81 -10.87
CA ALA A 560 16.51 13.52 -10.20
C ALA A 560 17.30 12.45 -10.97
N LEU A 561 18.07 11.67 -10.21
CA LEU A 561 18.64 10.39 -10.62
C LEU A 561 18.03 9.27 -9.78
N LEU A 562 17.82 8.10 -10.38
CA LEU A 562 17.21 6.94 -9.70
C LEU A 562 18.03 5.66 -9.94
N GLY A 563 18.10 4.81 -8.91
CA GLY A 563 18.52 3.41 -9.02
C GLY A 563 19.93 3.07 -8.50
N GLY A 564 20.83 4.06 -8.46
CA GLY A 564 22.25 3.83 -8.15
C GLY A 564 23.06 3.29 -9.34
N SER A 565 24.38 3.21 -9.17
CA SER A 565 25.32 2.68 -10.16
C SER A 565 26.01 1.41 -9.66
N TRP A 566 26.87 0.83 -10.49
CA TRP A 566 27.56 -0.45 -10.30
C TRP A 566 28.42 -0.57 -9.06
N GLY A 567 28.73 0.53 -8.36
CA GLY A 567 29.63 0.55 -7.19
C GLY A 567 28.97 0.98 -5.88
N HIS A 568 27.64 1.11 -5.82
CA HIS A 568 26.92 1.64 -4.65
C HIS A 568 26.53 0.60 -3.59
N GLY A 569 26.70 -0.69 -3.88
CA GLY A 569 26.39 -1.78 -2.96
C GLY A 569 25.01 -1.65 -2.33
N SER A 570 24.95 -1.61 -1.00
CA SER A 570 23.70 -1.58 -0.24
C SER A 570 22.89 -0.28 -0.34
N GLN A 571 23.45 0.78 -0.91
CA GLN A 571 22.71 2.04 -1.09
C GLN A 571 21.75 1.98 -2.29
N ALA A 572 22.08 1.15 -3.29
CA ALA A 572 21.34 1.02 -4.54
C ALA A 572 20.04 0.23 -4.37
N GLY A 573 19.11 0.45 -5.31
CA GLY A 573 17.81 -0.20 -5.32
C GLY A 573 16.78 0.67 -6.03
N ALA A 574 15.58 0.12 -6.21
CA ALA A 574 14.54 0.76 -7.01
C ALA A 574 14.10 2.13 -6.45
N PHE A 575 14.35 2.41 -5.18
CA PHE A 575 13.96 3.61 -4.45
C PHE A 575 15.14 4.54 -4.13
N TYR A 576 16.37 4.24 -4.59
CA TYR A 576 17.51 5.15 -4.39
C TYR A 576 17.33 6.43 -5.21
N LEU A 577 16.84 7.48 -4.55
CA LEU A 577 16.65 8.80 -5.14
C LEU A 577 17.81 9.74 -4.81
N TYR A 578 18.37 10.36 -5.85
CA TYR A 578 19.51 11.27 -5.75
C TYR A 578 19.15 12.64 -6.33
N LEU A 579 19.09 13.66 -5.46
CA LEU A 579 18.67 15.04 -5.71
C LEU A 579 19.81 16.01 -5.47
N TYR A 580 20.93 15.85 -6.17
CA TYR A 580 22.11 16.70 -5.96
C TYR A 580 22.59 17.47 -7.19
N ASN A 581 22.40 16.89 -8.38
CA ASN A 581 22.98 17.41 -9.61
C ASN A 581 22.01 18.37 -10.32
N ALA A 582 22.56 19.38 -10.98
CA ALA A 582 21.84 20.15 -11.99
C ALA A 582 21.56 19.29 -13.23
N ALA A 583 20.51 19.62 -13.99
CA ALA A 583 20.13 18.88 -15.20
C ALA A 583 21.22 18.84 -16.29
N SER A 584 22.15 19.82 -16.28
CA SER A 584 23.28 19.92 -17.19
C SER A 584 24.47 19.01 -16.81
N ASN A 585 24.43 18.38 -15.63
CA ASN A 585 25.53 17.54 -15.19
C ASN A 585 25.69 16.31 -16.09
N ARG A 586 26.94 15.87 -16.23
CA ARG A 586 27.33 14.66 -16.96
C ARG A 586 28.44 13.97 -16.20
N SER A 587 28.42 12.64 -16.20
CA SER A 587 29.47 11.83 -15.60
C SER A 587 29.45 10.43 -16.22
N TYR A 588 30.54 9.70 -16.03
CA TYR A 588 30.77 8.35 -16.56
C TYR A 588 29.80 7.29 -15.99
N ASP A 589 29.12 7.62 -14.89
CA ASP A 589 28.13 6.78 -14.20
C ASP A 589 26.70 7.30 -14.35
N LEU A 590 26.47 8.28 -15.24
CA LEU A 590 25.14 8.83 -15.53
C LEU A 590 24.70 8.46 -16.95
N GLY A 591 23.55 7.81 -17.04
CA GLY A 591 22.88 7.45 -18.29
C GLY A 591 21.40 7.83 -18.27
N GLY A 592 20.62 7.16 -19.11
CA GLY A 592 19.19 7.39 -19.21
C GLY A 592 18.49 6.25 -19.95
N ARG A 593 17.17 6.31 -19.98
CA ARG A 593 16.31 5.27 -20.56
C ARG A 593 15.26 5.89 -21.44
N ALA A 594 14.99 5.27 -22.59
CA ALA A 594 13.85 5.66 -23.41
C ALA A 594 12.54 5.21 -22.76
N LEU A 595 11.48 5.96 -23.02
CA LEU A 595 10.09 5.63 -22.73
C LEU A 595 9.30 5.91 -24.01
N TYR A 596 8.36 5.03 -24.33
CA TYR A 596 7.40 5.29 -25.40
C TYR A 596 5.98 5.35 -24.83
N VAL A 597 5.35 6.50 -25.01
CA VAL A 597 3.96 6.78 -24.67
C VAL A 597 3.21 7.01 -25.97
N PRO A 598 2.31 6.11 -26.39
CA PRO A 598 1.57 6.25 -27.64
C PRO A 598 0.78 7.56 -27.74
N ALA A 599 0.67 8.09 -28.96
CA ALA A 599 -0.27 9.15 -29.27
C ALA A 599 -1.72 8.63 -29.16
N GLY A 600 -2.66 9.48 -28.71
CA GLY A 600 -4.05 9.07 -28.48
C GLY A 600 -4.18 8.05 -27.36
N SER A 601 -5.24 7.22 -27.34
CA SER A 601 -5.45 6.26 -26.25
C SER A 601 -4.42 5.13 -26.20
N GLY A 602 -3.68 4.89 -27.30
CA GLY A 602 -2.85 3.69 -27.43
C GLY A 602 -3.66 2.38 -27.41
N ALA A 603 -4.99 2.44 -27.51
CA ALA A 603 -5.86 1.28 -27.58
C ALA A 603 -5.59 0.51 -28.87
N HIS A 604 -5.54 -0.82 -28.76
CA HIS A 604 -5.45 -1.69 -29.93
C HIS A 604 -6.81 -1.69 -30.62
N SER A 605 -6.82 -1.34 -31.91
CA SER A 605 -8.00 -1.44 -32.78
C SER A 605 -8.44 -2.88 -32.98
#